data_AF-A0A8R2FE15-F1
#
_entry.id   AF-A0A8R2FE15-F1
#
_cell.length_a   1.000
_cell.length_b   1.000
_cell.length_c   1.000
_cell.angle_alpha   90.00
_cell.angle_beta   90.00
_cell.angle_gamma   90.00
#
_symmetry.space_group_name_H-M   'P 1'
#
loop_
_entity.id
_entity.type
_entity.pdbx_description
1 polymer ?
#
loop_
_entity_poly.entity_id
_entity_poly.type
_entity_poly.pdbx_seq_one_letter_code
_entity_poly.pdbx_strand_id
1 'polypeptide(L)'
;MSVPAKSKIIKKGASEPDQFELSIAQALLELQNNSDLKGELRELYITKAKEIEVFGKKSVIIYVPMPQRAQFQKIQSRLVRELEKRFSGKHVVFIGDRTILPKPTRKTRTKSNQKRPRSRTLTWVYDAILDDLVFPAEIIGKRIRVKLDGKQIIKVHLDKTHQNYIEHKVDTFASIYRKLTGRDVTFEFPEPYMPTWTNKNILT
;
A
#
# COMPACT_ATOMS: atom_id res chain seq x y z
N MET A 1 23.36 -19.75 -15.04
CA MET A 1 22.99 -20.31 -13.73
C MET A 1 21.61 -19.78 -13.36
N SER A 2 20.60 -20.64 -13.21
CA SER A 2 19.25 -20.21 -12.82
C SER A 2 19.30 -19.68 -11.40
N VAL A 3 19.02 -18.40 -11.21
CA VAL A 3 18.94 -17.81 -9.87
C VAL A 3 17.75 -18.47 -9.14
N PRO A 4 17.94 -19.05 -7.94
CA PRO A 4 16.85 -19.71 -7.22
C PRO A 4 15.78 -18.69 -6.83
N ALA A 5 14.50 -19.05 -6.91
CA ALA A 5 13.38 -18.16 -6.54
C ALA A 5 13.51 -17.56 -5.12
N LYS A 6 14.19 -18.28 -4.21
CA LYS A 6 14.53 -17.81 -2.86
C LYS A 6 15.34 -16.50 -2.85
N SER A 7 16.03 -16.15 -3.93
CA SER A 7 16.79 -14.90 -4.03
C SER A 7 15.92 -13.65 -3.98
N LYS A 8 14.63 -13.77 -4.33
CA LYS A 8 13.68 -12.64 -4.38
C LYS A 8 12.98 -12.39 -3.07
N ILE A 9 13.16 -13.23 -2.06
CA ILE A 9 12.57 -13.05 -0.75
C ILE A 9 13.63 -13.02 0.34
N ILE A 10 13.62 -11.94 1.13
CA ILE A 10 14.51 -11.78 2.28
C ILE A 10 13.67 -11.42 3.51
N LYS A 11 13.44 -12.40 4.38
CA LYS A 11 12.72 -12.20 5.63
C LYS A 11 13.58 -11.50 6.68
N LYS A 12 12.97 -10.59 7.43
CA LYS A 12 13.55 -10.07 8.68
C LYS A 12 13.72 -11.21 9.69
N GLY A 13 14.95 -11.41 10.17
CA GLY A 13 15.28 -12.44 11.17
C GLY A 13 15.57 -13.83 10.60
N ALA A 14 15.88 -13.96 9.30
CA ALA A 14 16.32 -15.21 8.66
C ALA A 14 15.37 -16.42 8.80
N SER A 15 14.08 -16.16 9.01
CA SER A 15 13.05 -17.21 9.01
C SER A 15 12.82 -17.75 7.60
N GLU A 16 12.36 -19.00 7.51
CA GLU A 16 12.05 -19.64 6.23
C GLU A 16 10.83 -19.00 5.54
N PRO A 17 10.86 -18.83 4.22
CA PRO A 17 9.75 -18.30 3.45
C PRO A 17 8.56 -19.28 3.45
N ASP A 18 7.35 -18.73 3.50
CA ASP A 18 6.13 -19.53 3.42
C ASP A 18 5.86 -19.99 1.99
N GLN A 19 5.05 -21.04 1.78
CA GLN A 19 4.73 -21.57 0.45
C GLN A 19 4.11 -20.51 -0.46
N PHE A 20 3.23 -19.68 0.10
CA PHE A 20 2.61 -18.57 -0.63
C PHE A 20 3.64 -17.52 -1.06
N GLU A 21 4.59 -17.21 -0.17
CA GLU A 21 5.64 -16.23 -0.47
C GLU A 21 6.64 -16.76 -1.50
N LEU A 22 6.93 -18.06 -1.48
CA LEU A 22 7.72 -18.73 -2.51
C LEU A 22 7.04 -18.65 -3.88
N SER A 23 5.72 -18.82 -3.95
CA SER A 23 4.95 -18.65 -5.19
C SER A 23 5.09 -17.24 -5.77
N ILE A 24 5.03 -16.21 -4.94
CA ILE A 24 5.23 -14.81 -5.37
C ILE A 24 6.68 -14.56 -5.80
N ALA A 25 7.64 -15.10 -5.05
CA ALA A 25 9.06 -14.98 -5.39
C ALA A 25 9.38 -15.65 -6.74
N GLN A 26 8.76 -16.80 -7.02
CA GLN A 26 8.86 -17.47 -8.31
C GLN A 26 8.22 -16.65 -9.43
N ALA A 27 7.02 -16.08 -9.22
CA ALA A 27 6.38 -15.21 -10.19
C ALA A 27 7.27 -14.00 -10.54
N LEU A 28 7.90 -13.37 -9.54
CA LEU A 28 8.84 -12.26 -9.76
C LEU A 28 10.10 -12.68 -10.55
N LEU A 29 10.60 -13.90 -10.32
CA LEU A 29 11.74 -14.44 -11.06
C LEU A 29 11.37 -14.69 -12.53
N GLU A 30 10.18 -15.24 -12.79
CA GLU A 30 9.69 -15.46 -14.15
C GLU A 30 9.51 -14.13 -14.90
N LEU A 31 8.95 -13.12 -14.24
CA LEU A 31 8.82 -11.78 -14.81
C LEU A 31 10.19 -11.16 -15.10
N GLN A 32 11.17 -11.32 -14.20
CA GLN A 32 12.54 -10.86 -14.47
C GLN A 32 13.14 -11.49 -15.73
N ASN A 33 12.80 -12.73 -16.06
CA ASN A 33 13.37 -13.42 -17.22
C ASN A 33 12.65 -13.10 -18.53
N ASN A 34 11.36 -12.81 -18.48
CA ASN A 34 10.49 -12.72 -19.65
C ASN A 34 10.04 -11.30 -20.02
N SER A 35 10.39 -10.29 -19.22
CA SER A 35 9.95 -8.91 -19.43
C SER A 35 11.12 -7.95 -19.63
N ASP A 36 10.82 -6.80 -20.24
CA ASP A 36 11.75 -5.66 -20.36
C ASP A 36 12.12 -5.06 -18.98
N LEU A 37 11.43 -5.47 -17.91
CA LEU A 37 11.67 -5.06 -16.53
C LEU A 37 12.87 -5.80 -15.88
N LYS A 38 13.58 -6.64 -16.64
CA LYS A 38 14.72 -7.44 -16.17
C LYS A 38 15.80 -6.62 -15.45
N GLY A 39 16.10 -5.42 -15.96
CA GLY A 39 17.12 -4.54 -15.39
C GLY A 39 16.73 -4.04 -14.00
N GLU A 40 15.49 -3.58 -13.86
CA GLU A 40 14.94 -3.01 -12.62
C GLU A 40 14.65 -4.10 -11.60
N LEU A 41 14.08 -5.23 -12.02
CA LEU A 41 13.70 -6.32 -11.12
C LEU A 41 14.90 -7.07 -10.55
N ARG A 42 16.08 -7.03 -11.18
CA ARG A 42 17.26 -7.82 -10.76
C ARG A 42 17.65 -7.58 -9.30
N GLU A 43 17.68 -6.32 -8.87
CA GLU A 43 18.12 -5.91 -7.53
C GLU A 43 17.00 -5.89 -6.49
N LEU A 44 15.75 -5.92 -6.95
CA LEU A 44 14.58 -5.84 -6.10
C LEU A 44 14.29 -7.18 -5.43
N TYR A 45 13.92 -7.10 -4.15
CA TYR A 45 13.44 -8.23 -3.36
C TYR A 45 12.24 -7.81 -2.51
N ILE A 46 11.47 -8.81 -2.08
CA ILE A 46 10.34 -8.65 -1.18
C ILE A 46 10.70 -9.14 0.21
N THR A 47 10.03 -8.59 1.23
CA THR A 47 10.25 -9.00 2.62
C THR A 47 9.28 -10.08 3.06
N LYS A 48 8.00 -9.88 2.76
CA LYS A 48 6.88 -10.72 3.18
C LYS A 48 5.77 -10.63 2.16
N ALA A 49 4.90 -11.62 2.13
CA ALA A 49 3.62 -11.50 1.42
C ALA A 49 2.50 -12.14 2.23
N LYS A 50 1.29 -11.59 2.09
CA LYS A 50 0.09 -12.07 2.78
C LYS A 50 -1.09 -12.08 1.83
N GLU A 51 -1.87 -13.14 1.89
CA GLU A 51 -3.18 -13.20 1.24
C GLU A 51 -4.25 -12.77 2.27
N ILE A 52 -5.18 -11.92 1.84
CA ILE A 52 -6.32 -11.45 2.65
C ILE A 52 -7.59 -11.67 1.84
N GLU A 53 -8.59 -12.27 2.47
CA GLU A 53 -9.92 -12.37 1.87
C GLU A 53 -10.72 -11.10 2.12
N VAL A 54 -11.25 -10.53 1.05
CA VAL A 54 -11.99 -9.27 1.02
C VAL A 54 -13.28 -9.50 0.23
N PHE A 55 -14.44 -9.45 0.91
CA PHE A 55 -15.76 -9.62 0.27
C PHE A 55 -15.87 -10.87 -0.63
N GLY A 56 -15.30 -12.00 -0.19
CA GLY A 56 -15.27 -13.26 -0.96
C GLY A 56 -14.26 -13.30 -2.11
N LYS A 57 -13.49 -12.22 -2.33
CA LYS A 57 -12.36 -12.17 -3.26
C LYS A 57 -11.04 -12.14 -2.49
N LYS A 58 -10.11 -13.01 -2.85
CA LYS A 58 -8.76 -12.99 -2.26
C LYS A 58 -7.94 -11.86 -2.87
N SER A 59 -7.26 -11.10 -2.02
CA SER A 59 -6.36 -10.00 -2.38
C SER A 59 -4.97 -10.27 -1.82
N VAL A 60 -3.94 -9.89 -2.58
CA VAL A 60 -2.55 -10.17 -2.24
C VAL A 60 -1.86 -8.88 -1.80
N ILE A 61 -1.23 -8.92 -0.62
CA ILE A 61 -0.39 -7.85 -0.10
C ILE A 61 1.06 -8.29 -0.17
N ILE A 62 1.89 -7.49 -0.84
CA ILE A 62 3.32 -7.71 -0.94
C ILE A 62 4.05 -6.62 -0.17
N TYR A 63 4.87 -7.04 0.79
CA TYR A 63 5.66 -6.13 1.61
C TYR A 63 7.04 -5.88 0.99
N VAL A 64 7.32 -4.62 0.72
CA VAL A 64 8.54 -4.15 0.07
C VAL A 64 9.48 -3.53 1.10
N PRO A 65 10.80 -3.77 1.05
CA PRO A 65 11.76 -3.06 1.89
C PRO A 65 11.66 -1.54 1.67
N MET A 66 11.57 -0.76 2.75
CA MET A 66 11.45 0.70 2.66
C MET A 66 12.51 1.37 1.76
N PRO A 67 13.81 0.96 1.77
CA PRO A 67 14.82 1.55 0.87
C PRO A 67 14.50 1.37 -0.62
N GLN A 68 13.84 0.26 -0.99
CA GLN A 68 13.51 -0.08 -2.38
C GLN A 68 12.11 0.41 -2.81
N ARG A 69 11.31 0.96 -1.89
CA ARG A 69 9.93 1.40 -2.16
C ARG A 69 9.84 2.33 -3.38
N ALA A 70 10.75 3.29 -3.50
CA ALA A 70 10.75 4.26 -4.61
C ALA A 70 11.07 3.60 -5.96
N GLN A 71 11.92 2.58 -5.98
CA GLN A 71 12.21 1.81 -7.21
C GLN A 71 10.99 0.98 -7.62
N PHE A 72 10.32 0.34 -6.64
CA PHE A 72 9.08 -0.37 -6.90
C PHE A 72 8.00 0.56 -7.45
N GLN A 73 7.83 1.78 -6.92
CA GLN A 73 6.83 2.74 -7.40
C GLN A 73 6.99 3.09 -8.89
N LYS A 74 8.21 3.21 -9.41
CA LYS A 74 8.46 3.48 -10.84
C LYS A 74 7.89 2.38 -11.74
N ILE A 75 7.98 1.13 -11.31
CA ILE A 75 7.60 -0.05 -12.09
C ILE A 75 6.22 -0.60 -11.70
N GLN A 76 5.63 -0.11 -10.62
CA GLN A 76 4.47 -0.69 -9.94
C GLN A 76 3.26 -0.81 -10.86
N SER A 77 3.00 0.16 -11.74
CA SER A 77 1.86 0.12 -12.65
C SER A 77 1.90 -1.08 -13.62
N ARG A 78 3.10 -1.41 -14.13
CA ARG A 78 3.32 -2.56 -15.03
C ARG A 78 3.35 -3.87 -14.26
N LEU A 79 4.08 -3.87 -13.15
CA LEU A 79 4.28 -5.04 -12.31
C LEU A 79 2.95 -5.54 -11.69
N VAL A 80 2.08 -4.63 -11.23
CA VAL A 80 0.74 -4.99 -10.75
C VAL A 80 -0.05 -5.70 -11.85
N ARG A 81 -0.07 -5.17 -13.08
CA ARG A 81 -0.81 -5.79 -14.19
C ARG A 81 -0.32 -7.20 -14.51
N GLU A 82 0.99 -7.43 -14.48
CA GLU A 82 1.58 -8.75 -14.74
C GLU A 82 1.27 -9.75 -13.63
N LEU A 83 1.38 -9.33 -12.36
CA LEU A 83 1.03 -10.18 -11.23
C LEU A 83 -0.47 -10.47 -11.17
N GLU A 84 -1.33 -9.48 -11.43
CA GLU A 84 -2.78 -9.69 -11.45
C GLU A 84 -3.20 -10.71 -12.52
N LYS A 85 -2.54 -10.71 -13.70
CA LYS A 85 -2.73 -11.76 -14.72
C LYS A 85 -2.35 -13.15 -14.22
N ARG A 86 -1.24 -13.27 -13.47
CA ARG A 86 -0.77 -14.56 -12.92
C ARG A 86 -1.64 -15.06 -11.77
N PHE A 87 -2.15 -14.17 -10.93
CA PHE A 87 -2.97 -14.52 -9.77
C PHE A 87 -4.47 -14.49 -10.07
N SER A 88 -4.88 -14.89 -11.29
CA SER A 88 -6.29 -15.05 -11.68
C SER A 88 -7.16 -13.78 -11.47
N GLY A 89 -6.57 -12.60 -11.66
CA GLY A 89 -7.27 -11.32 -11.50
C GLY A 89 -7.49 -10.87 -10.05
N LYS A 90 -6.87 -11.54 -9.07
CA LYS A 90 -6.85 -11.07 -7.67
C LYS A 90 -6.15 -9.71 -7.58
N HIS A 91 -6.67 -8.81 -6.76
CA HIS A 91 -6.03 -7.51 -6.55
C HIS A 91 -4.69 -7.66 -5.83
N VAL A 92 -3.64 -7.10 -6.42
CA VAL A 92 -2.28 -7.10 -5.84
C VAL A 92 -1.91 -5.69 -5.40
N VAL A 93 -1.47 -5.54 -4.16
CA VAL A 93 -1.11 -4.25 -3.56
C VAL A 93 0.27 -4.32 -2.91
N PHE A 94 1.07 -3.28 -3.14
CA PHE A 94 2.41 -3.13 -2.55
C PHE A 94 2.36 -2.23 -1.33
N ILE A 95 2.99 -2.67 -0.24
CA ILE A 95 3.09 -1.90 1.00
C ILE A 95 4.55 -1.89 1.48
N GLY A 96 5.07 -0.73 1.85
CA GLY A 96 6.38 -0.65 2.50
C GLY A 96 6.38 -1.33 3.88
N ASP A 97 7.36 -2.20 4.13
CA ASP A 97 7.57 -2.88 5.42
C ASP A 97 8.13 -1.91 6.48
N ARG A 98 7.20 -1.16 7.11
CA ARG A 98 7.49 -0.15 8.13
C ARG A 98 7.41 -0.75 9.54
N THR A 99 8.37 -0.40 10.38
CA THR A 99 8.40 -0.78 11.80
C THR A 99 7.83 0.31 12.68
N ILE A 100 6.81 0.00 13.48
CA ILE A 100 6.25 0.91 14.48
C ILE A 100 6.99 0.69 15.80
N LEU A 101 7.66 1.72 16.31
CA LEU A 101 8.22 1.69 17.67
C LEU A 101 7.12 2.05 18.68
N PRO A 102 7.10 1.52 19.91
CA PRO A 102 6.15 1.94 20.93
C PRO A 102 6.41 3.39 21.36
N LYS A 103 5.37 4.08 21.85
CA LYS A 103 5.53 5.43 22.43
C LYS A 103 6.33 5.30 23.73
N PRO A 104 7.44 6.04 23.90
CA PRO A 104 8.15 6.05 25.17
C PRO A 104 7.21 6.64 26.24
N THR A 105 7.02 5.91 27.33
CA THR A 105 6.26 6.35 28.51
C THR A 105 7.18 6.33 29.73
N ARG A 106 6.81 6.99 30.83
CA ARG A 106 7.66 7.03 32.03
C ARG A 106 8.00 5.63 32.59
N LYS A 107 7.16 4.63 32.31
CA LYS A 107 7.28 3.24 32.79
C LYS A 107 7.92 2.28 31.78
N THR A 108 8.46 2.75 30.65
CA THR A 108 9.06 1.84 29.66
C THR A 108 10.30 1.15 30.21
N ARG A 109 10.26 -0.19 30.30
CA ARG A 109 11.38 -1.05 30.75
C ARG A 109 12.63 -0.87 29.90
N THR A 110 12.48 -0.81 28.58
CA THR A 110 13.59 -0.59 27.65
C THR A 110 13.75 0.91 27.40
N LYS A 111 14.59 1.57 28.20
CA LYS A 111 15.02 2.94 27.91
C LYS A 111 15.88 2.90 26.64
N SER A 112 15.36 3.45 25.55
CA SER A 112 16.18 3.72 24.37
C SER A 112 16.99 4.98 24.63
N ASN A 113 18.31 4.91 24.45
CA ASN A 113 19.19 6.07 24.58
C ASN A 113 18.95 7.12 23.48
N GLN A 114 18.25 6.75 22.41
CA GLN A 114 18.03 7.60 21.24
C GLN A 114 16.58 8.08 21.18
N LYS A 115 16.37 9.31 20.70
CA LYS A 115 15.03 9.86 20.47
C LYS A 115 14.32 9.04 19.40
N ARG A 116 13.06 8.66 19.65
CA ARG A 116 12.22 7.95 18.68
C ARG A 116 12.08 8.77 17.38
N PRO A 117 12.44 8.22 16.21
CA PRO A 117 12.21 8.87 14.93
C PRO A 117 10.71 9.06 14.62
N ARG A 118 10.34 10.20 14.04
CA ARG A 118 8.94 10.49 13.65
C ARG A 118 8.39 9.48 12.64
N SER A 119 9.23 9.01 11.72
CA SER A 119 8.89 7.99 10.72
C SER A 119 8.52 6.63 11.31
N ARG A 120 8.88 6.37 12.57
CA ARG A 120 8.53 5.12 13.29
C ARG A 120 7.40 5.33 14.30
N THR A 121 6.58 6.36 14.07
CA THR A 121 5.37 6.63 14.86
C THR A 121 4.14 5.96 14.27
N LEU A 122 3.19 5.54 15.11
CA LEU A 122 1.98 4.85 14.67
C LEU A 122 1.18 5.70 13.68
N THR A 123 1.01 6.99 13.99
CA THR A 123 0.29 7.93 13.12
C THR A 123 0.96 8.08 11.77
N TRP A 124 2.28 8.34 11.75
CA TRP A 124 3.02 8.50 10.50
C TRP A 124 3.01 7.22 9.65
N VAL A 125 3.17 6.06 10.26
CA VAL A 125 3.13 4.78 9.55
C VAL A 125 1.74 4.53 8.96
N TYR A 126 0.67 4.90 9.67
CA TYR A 126 -0.70 4.72 9.18
C TYR A 126 -1.03 5.66 8.02
N ASP A 127 -0.50 6.87 8.02
CA ASP A 127 -0.62 7.78 6.88
C ASP A 127 0.18 7.23 5.68
N ALA A 128 1.42 6.81 5.90
CA ALA A 128 2.27 6.27 4.85
C ALA A 128 1.80 4.94 4.25
N ILE A 129 1.03 4.13 4.99
CA ILE A 129 0.35 2.93 4.45
C ILE A 129 -0.81 3.35 3.54
N LEU A 130 -1.57 4.39 3.87
CA LEU A 130 -2.63 4.89 2.98
C LEU A 130 -2.05 5.32 1.64
N ASP A 131 -0.95 6.09 1.65
CA ASP A 131 -0.26 6.53 0.45
C ASP A 131 0.20 5.36 -0.44
N ASP A 132 0.72 4.29 0.17
CA ASP A 132 1.16 3.11 -0.58
C ASP A 132 -0.02 2.35 -1.20
N LEU A 133 -1.15 2.25 -0.49
CA LEU A 133 -2.33 1.53 -0.96
C LEU A 133 -2.94 2.16 -2.20
N VAL A 134 -2.96 3.50 -2.27
CA VAL A 134 -3.68 4.23 -3.33
C VAL A 134 -2.83 4.56 -4.54
N PHE A 135 -1.53 4.25 -4.53
CA PHE A 135 -0.66 4.45 -5.68
C PHE A 135 -1.21 3.73 -6.92
N PRO A 136 -1.34 4.39 -8.09
CA PRO A 136 -0.71 5.68 -8.48
C PRO A 136 -1.48 6.96 -8.13
N ALA A 137 -2.72 6.90 -7.62
CA ALA A 137 -3.41 8.13 -7.22
C ALA A 137 -2.75 8.76 -6.00
N GLU A 138 -2.80 10.08 -5.98
CA GLU A 138 -2.39 10.88 -4.82
C GLU A 138 -3.61 11.24 -3.97
N ILE A 139 -3.37 11.38 -2.67
CA ILE A 139 -4.38 11.83 -1.72
C ILE A 139 -4.39 13.36 -1.73
N ILE A 140 -5.47 13.95 -2.26
CA ILE A 140 -5.68 15.41 -2.27
C ILE A 140 -6.04 15.92 -0.88
N GLY A 141 -6.83 15.12 -0.15
CA GLY A 141 -7.37 15.55 1.13
C GLY A 141 -7.72 14.39 2.04
N LYS A 142 -7.71 14.66 3.34
CA LYS A 142 -8.09 13.70 4.36
C LYS A 142 -8.96 14.39 5.40
N ARG A 143 -10.14 13.83 5.65
CA ARG A 143 -11.09 14.28 6.66
C ARG A 143 -11.38 13.15 7.63
N ILE A 144 -11.51 13.47 8.91
CA ILE A 144 -11.92 12.49 9.92
C ILE A 144 -13.30 12.89 10.41
N ARG A 145 -14.29 12.05 10.13
CA ARG A 145 -15.64 12.23 10.65
C ARG A 145 -15.79 11.41 11.92
N VAL A 146 -16.13 12.08 13.01
CA VAL A 146 -16.50 11.43 14.28
C VAL A 146 -18.02 11.26 14.30
N LYS A 147 -18.50 10.03 14.49
CA LYS A 147 -19.93 9.73 14.68
C LYS A 147 -20.36 10.02 16.12
N LEU A 148 -21.67 10.09 16.34
CA LEU A 148 -22.25 10.24 17.69
C LEU A 148 -21.78 9.12 18.63
N ASP A 149 -21.61 7.90 18.12
CA ASP A 149 -21.07 6.74 18.86
C ASP A 149 -19.57 6.87 19.22
N GLY A 150 -18.91 7.98 18.90
CA GLY A 150 -17.47 8.18 19.08
C GLY A 150 -16.58 7.48 18.03
N LYS A 151 -17.16 6.63 17.18
CA LYS A 151 -16.43 5.97 16.08
C LYS A 151 -15.92 6.99 15.07
N GLN A 152 -14.65 6.84 14.68
CA GLN A 152 -14.01 7.69 13.68
C GLN A 152 -13.98 6.99 12.32
N ILE A 153 -14.42 7.69 11.28
CA ILE A 153 -14.31 7.27 9.89
C ILE A 153 -13.39 8.24 9.17
N ILE A 154 -12.36 7.71 8.53
CA ILE A 154 -11.42 8.50 7.74
C ILE A 154 -11.94 8.57 6.31
N LYS A 155 -12.31 9.77 5.86
CA LYS A 155 -12.65 10.07 4.47
C LYS A 155 -11.40 10.54 3.73
N VAL A 156 -10.97 9.78 2.74
CA VAL A 156 -9.78 10.08 1.93
C VAL A 156 -10.26 10.54 0.56
N HIS A 157 -9.84 11.73 0.17
CA HIS A 157 -10.12 12.30 -1.14
C HIS A 157 -8.98 11.95 -2.10
N LEU A 158 -9.28 11.20 -3.15
CA LEU A 158 -8.33 10.80 -4.19
C LEU A 158 -8.44 11.71 -5.41
N ASP A 159 -7.34 11.83 -6.15
CA ASP A 159 -7.36 12.54 -7.42
C ASP A 159 -8.26 11.86 -8.46
N LYS A 160 -9.07 12.68 -9.15
CA LYS A 160 -10.05 12.25 -10.15
C LYS A 160 -9.38 11.79 -11.45
N THR A 161 -8.17 12.26 -11.74
CA THR A 161 -7.39 11.87 -12.94
C THR A 161 -7.19 10.37 -13.07
N HIS A 162 -7.05 9.67 -11.94
CA HIS A 162 -6.79 8.24 -11.87
C HIS A 162 -8.03 7.41 -11.48
N GLN A 163 -9.22 8.00 -11.48
CA GLN A 163 -10.46 7.36 -11.04
C GLN A 163 -10.70 6.02 -11.74
N ASN A 164 -10.63 5.98 -13.07
CA ASN A 164 -10.91 4.76 -13.87
C ASN A 164 -10.02 3.55 -13.48
N TYR A 165 -8.79 3.80 -13.02
CA TYR A 165 -7.84 2.75 -12.67
C TYR A 165 -7.98 2.25 -11.23
N ILE A 166 -8.52 3.08 -10.33
CA ILE A 166 -8.51 2.81 -8.89
C ILE A 166 -9.91 2.52 -8.34
N GLU A 167 -10.95 3.06 -8.96
CA GLU A 167 -12.33 2.94 -8.49
C GLU A 167 -12.74 1.49 -8.19
N HIS A 168 -12.39 0.55 -9.07
CA HIS A 168 -12.67 -0.87 -8.87
C HIS A 168 -11.87 -1.56 -7.74
N LYS A 169 -10.85 -0.90 -7.16
CA LYS A 169 -10.02 -1.41 -6.06
C LYS A 169 -10.30 -0.74 -4.72
N VAL A 170 -11.11 0.32 -4.68
CA VAL A 170 -11.39 1.14 -3.49
C VAL A 170 -11.87 0.32 -2.30
N ASP A 171 -12.82 -0.59 -2.51
CA ASP A 171 -13.36 -1.46 -1.46
C ASP A 171 -12.30 -2.42 -0.90
N THR A 172 -11.39 -2.85 -1.78
CA THR A 172 -10.26 -3.70 -1.41
C THR A 172 -9.28 -2.94 -0.52
N PHE A 173 -8.95 -1.71 -0.88
CA PHE A 173 -8.07 -0.86 -0.08
C PHE A 173 -8.65 -0.55 1.30
N ALA A 174 -9.96 -0.27 1.37
CA ALA A 174 -10.63 -0.02 2.65
C ALA A 174 -10.53 -1.23 3.58
N SER A 175 -10.78 -2.43 3.04
CA SER A 175 -10.71 -3.68 3.79
C SER A 175 -9.30 -4.05 4.23
N ILE A 176 -8.31 -3.87 3.34
CA ILE A 176 -6.89 -4.07 3.66
C ILE A 176 -6.47 -3.12 4.77
N TYR A 177 -6.79 -1.84 4.65
CA TYR A 177 -6.41 -0.85 5.65
C TYR A 177 -7.04 -1.16 7.01
N ARG A 178 -8.31 -1.54 7.03
CA ARG A 178 -9.01 -1.97 8.24
C ARG A 178 -8.36 -3.19 8.87
N LYS A 179 -7.94 -4.18 8.07
CA LYS A 179 -7.27 -5.39 8.59
C LYS A 179 -5.88 -5.10 9.15
N LEU A 180 -5.14 -4.15 8.55
CA LEU A 180 -3.78 -3.80 9.00
C LEU A 180 -3.76 -2.85 10.19
N THR A 181 -4.71 -1.91 10.26
CA THR A 181 -4.68 -0.79 11.24
C THR A 181 -5.82 -0.81 12.24
N GLY A 182 -6.89 -1.56 11.97
CA GLY A 182 -8.13 -1.55 12.76
C GLY A 182 -8.97 -0.28 12.60
N ARG A 183 -8.64 0.60 11.64
CA ARG A 183 -9.36 1.86 11.39
C ARG A 183 -10.21 1.78 10.14
N ASP A 184 -11.40 2.37 10.19
CA ASP A 184 -12.31 2.42 9.05
C ASP A 184 -11.97 3.61 8.14
N VAL A 185 -11.88 3.33 6.83
CA VAL A 185 -11.57 4.31 5.78
C VAL A 185 -12.61 4.21 4.68
N THR A 186 -12.98 5.36 4.12
CA THR A 186 -13.80 5.49 2.92
C THR A 186 -13.08 6.39 1.93
N PHE A 187 -12.95 5.95 0.68
CA PHE A 187 -12.33 6.75 -0.38
C PHE A 187 -13.41 7.44 -1.22
N GLU A 188 -13.19 8.71 -1.55
CA GLU A 188 -14.11 9.55 -2.30
C GLU A 188 -13.34 10.29 -3.40
N PHE A 189 -13.94 10.47 -4.57
CA PHE A 189 -13.41 11.31 -5.65
C PHE A 189 -14.16 12.65 -5.61
N PRO A 190 -13.57 13.74 -5.08
CA PRO A 190 -14.24 15.02 -5.06
C PRO A 190 -14.41 15.55 -6.48
N GLU A 191 -15.52 16.22 -6.74
CA GLU A 191 -15.62 17.06 -7.93
C GLU A 191 -14.71 18.29 -7.75
N PRO A 192 -14.04 18.74 -8.82
CA PRO A 192 -13.26 19.96 -8.76
C PRO A 192 -14.17 21.09 -8.29
N TYR A 193 -13.77 21.72 -7.19
CA TYR A 193 -14.52 22.81 -6.58
C TYR A 193 -14.53 23.98 -7.56
N MET A 194 -15.55 24.06 -8.42
CA MET A 194 -15.83 25.30 -9.12
C MET A 194 -16.25 26.31 -8.05
N PRO A 195 -15.50 27.41 -7.85
CA PRO A 195 -15.95 28.45 -6.94
C PRO A 195 -17.30 28.95 -7.46
N THR A 196 -18.33 28.88 -6.63
CA THR A 196 -19.75 29.16 -6.94
C THR A 196 -20.03 30.62 -7.33
N TRP A 197 -19.00 31.42 -7.59
CA TRP A 197 -19.08 32.85 -7.88
C TRP A 197 -19.07 33.18 -9.37
N THR A 198 -18.71 32.24 -10.25
CA THR A 198 -18.66 32.48 -11.71
C THR A 198 -20.00 32.31 -12.43
N ASN A 199 -21.07 31.90 -11.72
CA ASN A 199 -22.39 31.67 -12.31
C ASN A 199 -23.47 32.66 -11.83
N LYS A 200 -23.08 33.92 -11.63
CA LYS A 200 -24.04 35.03 -11.55
C LYS A 200 -23.67 36.05 -12.63
N ASN A 201 -24.57 36.20 -13.62
CA ASN A 201 -24.63 37.26 -14.63
C ASN A 201 -23.86 37.04 -15.94
N ILE A 202 -24.42 36.19 -16.82
CA ILE A 202 -24.31 36.38 -18.28
C ILE A 202 -25.68 36.08 -18.89
N LEU A 203 -26.69 36.89 -18.58
CA LEU A 203 -27.90 37.09 -19.40
C LEU A 203 -28.49 38.46 -19.02
N THR A 204 -28.01 39.49 -19.72
CA THR A 204 -28.72 40.75 -19.97
C THR A 204 -28.60 41.02 -21.46
#